data_AF-A0AA37SIV8-F1
#
_entry.id   AF-A0AA37SIV8-F1
#
_cell.length_a   1.000
_cell.length_b   1.000
_cell.length_c   1.000
_cell.angle_alpha   90.00
_cell.angle_beta   90.00
_cell.angle_gamma   90.00
#
_symmetry.space_group_name_H-M   'P 1'
#
loop_
_entity.id
_entity.type
_entity.pdbx_description
1 polymer ?
#
loop_
_entity_poly.entity_id
_entity_poly.type
_entity_poly.pdbx_seq_one_letter_code
_entity_poly.pdbx_strand_id
1 'polypeptide(L)'
;MSDFPQEIVLADNRRLTLREIDPADMLDLIEAAGSAINGASAAAWLGYAEMICSVTAIDGVPVQMPQSKDEIRDLARRVGKVGIAALTPLFERDADEGLRDVAKN
;
A
#
# COMPACT_ATOMS: atom_id res chain seq x y z
N MET A 1 -8.85 -2.49 -16.37
CA MET A 1 -7.41 -2.17 -16.26
C MET A 1 -7.34 -1.12 -15.19
N SER A 2 -6.84 -1.45 -14.01
CA SER A 2 -6.68 -0.48 -12.93
C SER A 2 -5.78 0.65 -13.41
N ASP A 3 -6.15 1.90 -13.12
CA ASP A 3 -5.35 3.11 -13.44
C ASP A 3 -4.20 3.29 -12.42
N PHE A 4 -3.79 2.19 -11.77
CA PHE A 4 -2.78 2.20 -10.74
C PHE A 4 -1.39 2.30 -11.39
N PRO A 5 -0.58 3.31 -11.04
CA PRO A 5 0.71 3.53 -11.69
C PRO A 5 1.71 2.42 -11.36
N GLN A 6 2.49 1.99 -12.35
CA GLN A 6 3.55 1.00 -12.13
C GLN A 6 4.84 1.61 -11.57
N GLU A 7 5.06 2.90 -11.79
CA GLU A 7 6.22 3.63 -11.30
C GLU A 7 5.84 5.08 -10.98
N ILE A 8 6.42 5.62 -9.90
CA ILE A 8 6.38 7.04 -9.58
C ILE A 8 7.79 7.57 -9.32
N VAL A 9 8.03 8.82 -9.73
CA VAL A 9 9.26 9.56 -9.43
C VAL A 9 8.98 10.53 -8.29
N LEU A 10 9.77 10.44 -7.23
CA LEU A 10 9.65 11.27 -6.03
C LEU A 10 10.31 12.64 -6.24
N ALA A 11 9.95 13.61 -5.41
CA ALA A 11 10.56 14.94 -5.43
C ALA A 11 12.07 14.94 -5.11
N ASP A 12 12.58 13.89 -4.45
CA ASP A 12 13.99 13.68 -4.18
C ASP A 12 14.72 12.89 -5.28
N ASN A 13 14.08 12.71 -6.45
CA ASN A 13 14.52 11.91 -7.61
C ASN A 13 14.63 10.40 -7.40
N ARG A 14 14.21 9.86 -6.25
CA ARG A 14 14.08 8.41 -6.09
C ARG A 14 12.90 7.89 -6.90
N ARG A 15 12.96 6.62 -7.29
CA ARG A 15 11.89 5.92 -8.02
C ARG A 15 11.28 4.85 -7.15
N LEU A 16 9.95 4.81 -7.09
CA LEU A 16 9.23 3.69 -6.49
C LEU A 16 8.53 2.92 -7.60
N THR A 17 8.80 1.63 -7.70
CA THR A 17 8.01 0.71 -8.52
C THR A 17 6.87 0.17 -7.67
N LEU A 18 5.67 0.20 -8.21
CA LEU A 18 4.45 -0.10 -7.46
C LEU A 18 3.68 -1.25 -8.11
N ARG A 19 2.89 -1.93 -7.29
CA ARG A 19 1.91 -2.93 -7.70
C ARG A 19 0.67 -2.77 -6.82
N GLU A 20 -0.49 -2.89 -7.42
CA GLU A 20 -1.75 -2.95 -6.70
C GLU A 20 -1.75 -4.18 -5.77
N ILE A 21 -2.21 -3.99 -4.53
CA ILE A 21 -2.35 -5.08 -3.55
C ILE A 21 -3.65 -5.80 -3.86
N ASP A 22 -3.55 -7.10 -4.14
CA ASP A 22 -4.73 -7.90 -4.44
C ASP A 22 -5.37 -8.45 -3.15
N PRO A 23 -6.58 -9.04 -3.22
CA PRO A 23 -7.24 -9.58 -2.04
C PRO A 23 -6.46 -10.71 -1.33
N ALA A 24 -5.62 -11.46 -2.04
CA ALA A 24 -4.78 -12.50 -1.42
C ALA A 24 -3.62 -11.85 -0.65
N ASP A 25 -2.96 -10.85 -1.24
CA ASP A 25 -1.94 -10.04 -0.56
C ASP A 25 -2.50 -9.37 0.70
N MET A 26 -3.77 -8.94 0.67
CA MET A 26 -4.42 -8.37 1.86
C MET A 26 -4.59 -9.39 2.99
N LEU A 27 -4.86 -10.66 2.68
CA LEU A 27 -4.92 -11.71 3.71
C LEU A 27 -3.52 -11.95 4.32
N ASP A 28 -2.50 -12.01 3.48
CA ASP A 28 -1.11 -12.14 3.94
C ASP A 28 -0.69 -10.93 4.79
N LEU A 29 -1.14 -9.72 4.42
CA LEU A 29 -0.90 -8.49 5.17
C LEU A 29 -1.60 -8.49 6.54
N ILE A 30 -2.84 -8.97 6.60
CA ILE A 30 -3.60 -9.13 7.85
C ILE A 30 -2.87 -10.09 8.79
N GLU A 31 -2.31 -11.18 8.26
CA GLU A 31 -1.48 -12.11 9.03
C GLU A 31 -0.19 -11.43 9.52
N ALA A 32 0.53 -10.75 8.63
CA ALA A 32 1.76 -10.01 8.95
C ALA A 32 1.55 -8.92 10.01
N ALA A 33 0.37 -8.29 10.03
CA ALA A 33 -0.01 -7.26 10.98
C ALA A 33 -0.07 -7.77 12.43
N GLY A 34 -0.40 -9.05 12.61
CA GLY A 34 -0.54 -9.68 13.92
C GLY A 34 -1.46 -8.88 14.85
N SER A 35 -1.01 -8.58 16.07
CA SER A 35 -1.84 -7.87 17.06
C SER A 35 -2.23 -6.43 16.69
N ALA A 36 -1.67 -5.85 15.62
CA ALA A 36 -2.02 -4.50 15.17
C ALA A 36 -3.50 -4.38 14.72
N ILE A 37 -4.12 -5.48 14.27
CA ILE A 37 -5.51 -5.48 13.80
C ILE A 37 -6.55 -5.54 14.95
N ASN A 38 -6.11 -5.71 16.20
CA ASN A 38 -7.03 -5.90 17.34
C ASN A 38 -7.43 -4.58 18.04
N GLY A 39 -6.94 -3.43 17.58
CA GLY A 39 -7.17 -2.13 18.21
C GLY A 39 -8.14 -1.22 17.44
N ALA A 40 -8.57 -0.13 18.07
CA ALA A 40 -9.43 0.89 17.43
C ALA A 40 -8.82 1.52 16.16
N SER A 41 -7.51 1.43 15.99
CA SER A 41 -6.78 1.93 14.82
C SER A 41 -6.52 0.86 13.75
N ALA A 42 -7.13 -0.32 13.84
CA ALA A 42 -6.85 -1.44 12.93
C ALA A 42 -7.03 -1.08 11.45
N ALA A 43 -8.15 -0.44 11.10
CA ALA A 43 -8.43 -0.01 9.73
C ALA A 43 -7.39 0.99 9.21
N ALA A 44 -7.05 2.01 10.02
CA ALA A 44 -6.04 3.00 9.67
C ALA A 44 -4.65 2.36 9.52
N TRP A 45 -4.33 1.39 10.37
CA TRP A 45 -3.07 0.65 10.28
C TRP A 45 -3.00 -0.18 9.00
N LEU A 46 -4.07 -0.91 8.66
CA LEU A 46 -4.12 -1.76 7.47
C LEU A 46 -4.05 -0.94 6.18
N GLY A 47 -4.82 0.15 6.06
CA GLY A 47 -4.75 1.00 4.87
C GLY A 47 -3.38 1.64 4.70
N TYR A 48 -2.72 2.03 5.80
CA TYR A 48 -1.36 2.55 5.73
C TYR A 48 -0.36 1.44 5.33
N ALA A 49 -0.53 0.22 5.83
CA ALA A 49 0.32 -0.91 5.51
C ALA A 49 0.14 -1.39 4.07
N GLU A 50 -1.09 -1.41 3.55
CA GLU A 50 -1.42 -1.71 2.15
C GLU A 50 -0.68 -0.74 1.21
N MET A 51 -0.80 0.56 1.48
CA MET A 51 -0.09 1.60 0.73
C MET A 51 1.43 1.37 0.73
N ILE A 52 2.03 1.05 1.87
CA ILE A 52 3.47 0.77 1.97
C ILE A 52 3.85 -0.49 1.19
N CYS A 53 3.06 -1.55 1.31
CA CYS A 53 3.37 -2.85 0.71
C CYS A 53 3.17 -2.86 -0.80
N SER A 54 2.45 -1.88 -1.36
CA SER A 54 2.37 -1.68 -2.82
C SER A 54 3.73 -1.40 -3.46
N VAL A 55 4.73 -0.97 -2.69
CA VAL A 55 6.09 -0.69 -3.17
C VAL A 55 6.88 -1.98 -3.36
N THR A 56 7.18 -2.31 -4.62
CA THR A 56 7.92 -3.53 -5.01
C THR A 56 9.38 -3.28 -5.34
N ALA A 57 9.79 -2.04 -5.61
CA ALA A 57 11.19 -1.66 -5.73
C ALA A 57 11.42 -0.18 -5.35
N ILE A 58 12.64 0.12 -4.90
CA ILE A 58 13.12 1.48 -4.64
C ILE A 58 14.41 1.66 -5.44
N ASP A 59 14.44 2.64 -6.34
CA ASP A 59 15.57 2.92 -7.23
C ASP A 59 16.02 1.69 -8.04
N GLY A 60 15.05 0.89 -8.50
CA GLY A 60 15.28 -0.35 -9.23
C GLY A 60 15.76 -1.52 -8.38
N VAL A 61 15.95 -1.33 -7.06
CA VAL A 61 16.29 -2.42 -6.12
C VAL A 61 15.00 -3.05 -5.61
N PRO A 62 14.74 -4.34 -5.91
CA PRO A 62 13.54 -5.01 -5.45
C PRO A 62 13.41 -5.02 -3.92
N VAL A 63 12.18 -4.91 -3.46
CA VAL A 63 11.79 -5.06 -2.07
C VAL A 63 10.95 -6.32 -1.95
N GLN A 64 11.23 -7.14 -0.93
CA GLN A 64 10.40 -8.29 -0.63
C GLN A 64 9.11 -7.85 0.06
N MET A 65 7.99 -8.51 -0.26
CA MET A 65 6.73 -8.30 0.44
C MET A 65 6.93 -8.57 1.94
N PRO A 66 6.62 -7.61 2.83
CA PRO A 66 6.79 -7.81 4.26
C PRO A 66 5.93 -8.96 4.79
N GLN A 67 6.52 -9.80 5.65
CA GLN A 67 5.85 -10.93 6.32
C GLN A 67 5.57 -10.67 7.79
N SER A 68 5.99 -9.51 8.30
CA SER A 68 5.77 -9.12 9.70
C SER A 68 5.58 -7.62 9.86
N LYS A 69 4.93 -7.24 10.94
CA LYS A 69 4.77 -5.84 11.38
C LYS A 69 6.07 -5.05 11.42
N ASP A 70 7.19 -5.67 11.79
CA ASP A 70 8.47 -4.99 11.88
C ASP A 70 9.09 -4.78 10.50
N GLU A 71 8.94 -5.73 9.57
CA GLU A 71 9.34 -5.55 8.18
C GLU A 71 8.52 -4.46 7.47
N ILE A 72 7.22 -4.35 7.77
CA ILE A 72 6.36 -3.26 7.25
C ILE A 72 6.89 -1.91 7.73
N ARG A 73 7.30 -1.81 9.00
CA ARG A 73 7.90 -0.59 9.55
C ARG A 73 9.25 -0.29 8.91
N ASP A 74 10.07 -1.29 8.64
CA ASP A 74 11.35 -1.12 7.96
C ASP A 74 11.16 -0.65 6.51
N LEU A 75 10.18 -1.21 5.81
CA LEU A 75 9.81 -0.71 4.48
C LEU A 75 9.30 0.73 4.54
N ALA A 76 8.43 1.06 5.50
CA ALA A 76 7.96 2.43 5.72
C ALA A 76 9.12 3.42 5.95
N ARG A 77 10.15 3.01 6.70
CA ARG A 77 11.36 3.81 6.93
C ARG A 77 12.15 4.03 5.63
N ARG A 78 12.27 3.00 4.79
CA ARG A 78 12.96 3.07 3.48
C ARG A 78 12.21 3.94 2.47
N VAL A 79 10.89 3.81 2.39
CA VAL A 79 10.01 4.69 1.59
C VAL A 79 10.17 6.13 2.06
N GLY A 80 10.12 6.33 3.38
CA GLY A 80 10.31 7.63 4.01
C GLY A 80 9.17 8.61 3.74
N LYS A 81 9.23 9.79 4.37
CA LYS A 81 8.13 10.77 4.35
C LYS A 81 7.76 11.25 2.94
N VAL A 82 8.77 11.47 2.09
CA VAL A 82 8.57 11.90 0.68
C VAL A 82 7.83 10.83 -0.11
N GLY A 83 8.19 9.56 0.07
CA GLY A 83 7.53 8.44 -0.59
C GLY A 83 6.08 8.29 -0.12
N ILE A 84 5.84 8.33 1.19
CA ILE A 84 4.48 8.27 1.75
C ILE A 84 3.60 9.39 1.19
N ALA A 85 4.10 10.64 1.18
CA ALA A 85 3.35 11.77 0.67
C ALA A 85 3.01 11.63 -0.83
N ALA A 86 3.86 10.97 -1.61
CA ALA A 86 3.61 10.69 -3.02
C ALA A 86 2.62 9.53 -3.23
N LEU A 87 2.56 8.55 -2.31
CA LEU A 87 1.67 7.40 -2.38
C LEU A 87 0.23 7.74 -1.93
N THR A 88 0.07 8.58 -0.89
CA THR A 88 -1.25 8.87 -0.28
C THR A 88 -2.36 9.20 -1.31
N PRO A 89 -2.14 10.09 -2.30
CA PRO A 89 -3.19 10.44 -3.26
C PRO A 89 -3.64 9.28 -4.16
N LEU A 90 -2.83 8.23 -4.31
CA LEU A 90 -3.19 7.06 -5.12
C LEU A 90 -4.24 6.20 -4.41
N PHE A 91 -4.13 6.07 -3.08
CA PHE A 91 -5.01 5.22 -2.27
C PHE A 91 -6.25 5.96 -1.76
N GLU A 92 -6.24 7.29 -1.73
CA GLU A 92 -7.45 8.08 -1.46
C GLU A 92 -8.40 8.10 -2.67
N ARG A 93 -7.88 7.92 -3.89
CA ARG A 93 -8.66 7.99 -5.15
C ARG A 93 -9.59 6.79 -5.35
N ASP A 94 -9.20 5.61 -4.90
CA ASP A 94 -9.93 4.36 -5.14
C ASP A 94 -11.14 4.16 -4.19
N ALA A 95 -11.27 4.96 -3.13
CA ALA A 95 -12.38 4.86 -2.19
C ALA A 95 -13.74 5.30 -2.78
N ASP A 96 -13.74 6.09 -3.86
CA ASP A 96 -14.95 6.79 -4.34
C ASP A 96 -15.62 6.18 -5.59
N GLU A 97 -14.95 5.33 -6.38
CA GLU A 97 -15.43 4.97 -7.75
C GLU A 97 -16.14 3.59 -7.88
N GLY A 98 -16.24 2.78 -6.83
CA GLY A 98 -16.52 1.34 -6.96
C GLY A 98 -17.98 0.85 -6.96
N LEU A 99 -18.98 1.63 -6.54
CA LEU A 99 -20.32 1.08 -6.27
C LEU A 99 -21.32 1.32 -7.43
N ARG A 100 -21.56 0.30 -8.26
CA ARG A 100 -22.71 0.25 -9.18
C ARG A 100 -23.77 -0.70 -8.65
N ASP A 101 -24.86 -0.13 -8.16
CA ASP A 101 -26.06 -0.87 -7.75
C ASP A 101 -26.75 -1.46 -8.98
N VAL A 102 -26.76 -2.80 -9.08
CA VAL A 102 -27.41 -3.56 -10.16
C VAL A 102 -28.82 -4.04 -9.78
N ALA A 103 -29.39 -3.62 -8.64
CA ALA A 103 -30.65 -4.14 -8.12
C ALA A 103 -31.91 -3.48 -8.74
N LYS A 104 -31.82 -2.91 -9.95
CA LYS A 104 -32.99 -2.41 -10.69
C LYS A 104 -32.96 -2.88 -12.14
N ASN A 105 -33.38 -4.13 -12.36
CA ASN A 105 -33.98 -4.54 -13.62
C ASN A 105 -35.09 -5.55 -13.36
#